data_AF-A0A4Q9DF43-F1
#
_entry.id   AF-A0A4Q9DF43-F1
#
_cell.length_a   1.000
_cell.length_b   1.000
_cell.length_c   1.000
_cell.angle_alpha   90.00
_cell.angle_beta   90.00
_cell.angle_gamma   90.00
#
_symmetry.space_group_name_H-M   'P 1'
#
loop_
_entity.id
_entity.type
_entity.pdbx_description
1 polymer ?
#
loop_
_entity_poly.entity_id
_entity_poly.type
_entity_poly.pdbx_seq_one_letter_code
_entity_poly.pdbx_strand_id
1 'polypeptide(L)'
;MPVIPIQRITSRTTNVVGAANRATAIASVLANQPGNTVNVSGAYPNWPSLTPYTNDNNTSFSGITPPQTIWTVNPPLPGTTQGFAVRSVSIPLSVSLLGADFVFNVAVFADNAHNLQIQAYNAVSLELFTMSNLNVILNDGSLALDSSFTTDSTKPYNWQQVRYYTITGSTGAIAVALGVFFVISFEVANYDTNKGLNTAGLSFVTDIYGADIVVG
;
A
#
# COMPACT_ATOMS: atom_id res chain seq x y z
N MET A 1 15.75 -9.30 19.33
CA MET A 1 14.86 -10.34 19.90
C MET A 1 14.20 -11.12 18.74
N PRO A 2 13.31 -12.12 18.94
CA PRO A 2 12.60 -12.72 17.80
C PRO A 2 11.78 -11.68 17.02
N VAL A 3 11.81 -11.80 15.69
CA VAL A 3 10.91 -11.07 14.79
C VAL A 3 9.55 -11.73 14.85
N ILE A 4 8.51 -10.95 15.12
CA ILE A 4 7.12 -11.40 15.19
C ILE A 4 6.30 -10.85 14.02
N PRO A 5 5.40 -11.66 13.44
CA PRO A 5 4.42 -11.18 12.46
C PRO A 5 3.42 -10.26 13.16
N ILE A 6 3.17 -9.09 12.58
CA ILE A 6 2.19 -8.13 13.10
C ILE A 6 0.91 -8.19 12.26
N GLN A 7 1.03 -7.97 10.96
CA GLN A 7 -0.14 -7.91 10.08
C GLN A 7 0.26 -8.10 8.62
N ARG A 8 -0.57 -8.82 7.86
CA ARG A 8 -0.63 -8.73 6.40
C ARG A 8 -1.84 -7.91 5.98
N ILE A 9 -1.61 -6.89 5.17
CA ILE A 9 -2.64 -6.03 4.60
C ILE A 9 -2.69 -6.27 3.10
N THR A 10 -3.87 -6.60 2.59
CA THR A 10 -4.11 -6.75 1.14
C THR A 10 -5.05 -5.66 0.66
N SER A 11 -4.95 -5.25 -0.60
CA SER A 11 -5.91 -4.36 -1.23
C SER A 11 -7.31 -4.99 -1.24
N ARG A 12 -8.27 -4.37 -0.55
CA ARG A 12 -9.67 -4.83 -0.52
C ARG A 12 -10.61 -3.62 -0.61
N THR A 13 -11.78 -3.84 -1.19
CA THR A 13 -12.84 -2.81 -1.25
C THR A 13 -13.27 -2.31 0.13
N THR A 14 -13.13 -3.17 1.14
CA THR A 14 -13.59 -2.91 2.52
C THR A 14 -12.58 -2.15 3.38
N ASN A 15 -11.29 -2.11 3.02
CA ASN A 15 -10.24 -1.49 3.84
C ASN A 15 -9.49 -0.34 3.16
N VAL A 16 -9.45 -0.29 1.83
CA VAL A 16 -8.75 0.76 1.10
C VAL A 16 -9.70 1.91 0.81
N VAL A 17 -9.26 3.11 1.19
CA VAL A 17 -9.92 4.36 0.82
C VAL A 17 -9.25 4.92 -0.44
N GLY A 18 -10.05 5.13 -1.48
CA GLY A 18 -9.70 5.90 -2.67
C GLY A 18 -10.20 7.34 -2.58
N ALA A 19 -9.42 8.29 -3.10
CA ALA A 19 -9.76 9.71 -3.14
C ALA A 19 -9.05 10.40 -4.32
N ALA A 20 -9.36 11.68 -4.56
CA ALA A 20 -8.82 12.44 -5.69
C ALA A 20 -7.28 12.55 -5.72
N ASN A 21 -6.60 12.40 -4.58
CA ASN A 21 -5.13 12.37 -4.49
C ASN A 21 -4.70 11.65 -3.20
N ARG A 22 -3.40 11.32 -3.10
CA ARG A 22 -2.84 10.54 -1.99
C ARG A 22 -3.03 11.23 -0.64
N ALA A 23 -2.86 12.55 -0.57
CA ALA A 23 -3.00 13.31 0.68
C ALA A 23 -4.44 13.24 1.22
N THR A 24 -5.44 13.35 0.35
CA THR A 24 -6.85 13.20 0.74
C THR A 24 -7.16 11.78 1.19
N ALA A 25 -6.64 10.75 0.51
CA ALA A 25 -6.83 9.36 0.92
C ALA A 25 -6.21 9.09 2.32
N ILE A 26 -5.01 9.62 2.57
CA ILE A 26 -4.36 9.57 3.90
C ILE A 26 -5.25 10.24 4.95
N ALA A 27 -5.72 11.45 4.70
CA ALA A 27 -6.59 12.17 5.64
C ALA A 27 -7.87 11.37 5.96
N SER A 28 -8.46 10.69 4.96
CA SER A 28 -9.64 9.86 5.17
C SER A 28 -9.37 8.62 6.03
N VAL A 29 -8.23 7.92 5.86
CA VAL A 29 -7.90 6.78 6.74
C VAL A 29 -7.54 7.21 8.16
N LEU A 30 -6.92 8.39 8.34
CA LEU A 30 -6.70 8.99 9.66
C LEU A 30 -8.03 9.34 10.34
N ALA A 31 -9.02 9.79 9.56
CA ALA A 31 -10.39 10.02 10.01
C ALA A 31 -11.23 8.74 10.18
N ASN A 32 -10.63 7.55 10.13
CA ASN A 32 -11.31 6.25 10.27
C ASN A 32 -12.40 5.99 9.22
N GLN A 33 -12.33 6.59 8.03
CA GLN A 33 -13.31 6.31 6.98
C GLN A 33 -13.20 4.85 6.52
N PRO A 34 -14.34 4.18 6.24
CA PRO A 34 -14.34 2.82 5.73
C PRO A 34 -13.82 2.78 4.29
N GLY A 35 -13.39 1.61 3.83
CA GLY A 35 -13.02 1.41 2.43
C GLY A 35 -14.19 1.75 1.51
N ASN A 36 -13.89 2.47 0.43
CA ASN A 36 -14.86 3.00 -0.54
C ASN A 36 -14.47 2.66 -1.99
N THR A 37 -13.52 1.73 -2.16
CA THR A 37 -13.08 1.30 -3.47
C THR A 37 -13.98 0.19 -4.01
N VAL A 38 -13.97 0.02 -5.33
CA VAL A 38 -14.67 -1.05 -6.03
C VAL A 38 -13.67 -2.03 -6.60
N ASN A 39 -14.06 -3.30 -6.67
CA ASN A 39 -13.25 -4.32 -7.30
C ASN A 39 -13.42 -4.20 -8.83
N VAL A 40 -12.32 -3.97 -9.52
CA VAL A 40 -12.28 -3.83 -10.98
C VAL A 40 -11.73 -5.09 -11.67
N SER A 41 -11.42 -6.14 -10.90
CA SER A 41 -11.15 -7.53 -11.31
C SER A 41 -10.59 -7.71 -12.72
N GLY A 42 -9.27 -7.89 -12.86
CA GLY A 42 -8.64 -8.51 -14.03
C GLY A 42 -9.23 -8.08 -15.38
N ALA A 43 -9.40 -6.77 -15.57
CA ALA A 43 -10.12 -6.23 -16.71
C ALA A 43 -9.49 -6.62 -18.06
N TYR A 44 -8.21 -7.06 -18.03
CA TYR A 44 -7.58 -7.84 -19.09
C TYR A 44 -7.09 -9.22 -18.60
N PRO A 45 -7.27 -10.30 -19.40
CA PRO A 45 -6.88 -11.66 -19.04
C PRO A 45 -5.38 -11.88 -18.79
N ASN A 46 -4.53 -10.95 -19.22
CA ASN A 46 -3.08 -11.05 -19.15
C ASN A 46 -2.46 -10.16 -18.06
N TRP A 47 -3.28 -9.55 -17.21
CA TRP A 47 -2.77 -8.79 -16.07
C TRP A 47 -2.09 -9.70 -15.04
N PRO A 48 -0.94 -9.28 -14.50
CA PRO A 48 -0.37 -9.91 -13.31
C PRO A 48 -1.38 -9.93 -12.16
N SER A 49 -1.48 -11.08 -11.48
CA SER A 49 -2.27 -11.24 -10.28
C SER A 49 -1.39 -11.59 -9.08
N LEU A 50 -1.66 -10.95 -7.95
CA LEU A 50 -1.04 -11.33 -6.67
C LEU A 50 -1.89 -12.44 -6.05
N THR A 51 -1.39 -13.67 -6.06
CA THR A 51 -2.10 -14.86 -5.56
C THR A 51 -1.18 -15.64 -4.62
N PRO A 52 -1.66 -16.10 -3.46
CA PRO A 52 -0.85 -16.93 -2.57
C PRO A 52 -0.53 -18.28 -3.22
N TYR A 53 0.54 -18.91 -2.75
CA TYR A 53 0.85 -20.29 -3.12
C TYR A 53 -0.25 -21.24 -2.62
N THR A 54 -0.56 -22.26 -3.41
CA THR A 54 -1.57 -23.27 -3.05
C THR A 54 -1.19 -24.07 -1.80
N ASN A 55 0.11 -24.16 -1.51
CA ASN A 55 0.69 -24.80 -0.34
C ASN A 55 1.43 -23.81 0.58
N ASP A 56 0.98 -22.55 0.65
CA ASP A 56 1.56 -21.55 1.54
C ASP A 56 1.59 -22.09 2.98
N ASN A 57 2.80 -22.27 3.52
CA ASN A 57 3.07 -22.82 4.84
C ASN A 57 3.28 -21.74 5.90
N ASN A 58 3.09 -20.45 5.56
CA ASN A 58 3.10 -19.38 6.53
C ASN A 58 1.80 -19.35 7.34
N THR A 59 1.83 -20.00 8.51
CA THR A 59 0.68 -20.03 9.42
C THR A 59 0.31 -18.67 9.99
N SER A 60 1.25 -17.72 10.05
CA SER A 60 1.07 -16.42 10.71
C SER A 60 0.07 -15.51 10.01
N PHE A 61 -0.02 -15.64 8.69
CA PHE A 61 -0.98 -14.90 7.87
C PHE A 61 -1.99 -15.83 7.19
N SER A 62 -2.17 -17.03 7.75
CA SER A 62 -3.21 -17.95 7.29
C SER A 62 -4.59 -17.30 7.44
N GLY A 63 -5.46 -17.50 6.44
CA GLY A 63 -6.81 -16.93 6.43
C GLY A 63 -6.93 -15.48 5.96
N ILE A 64 -5.82 -14.78 5.70
CA ILE A 64 -5.88 -13.47 5.05
C ILE A 64 -6.32 -13.64 3.60
N THR A 65 -7.40 -12.96 3.22
CA THR A 65 -7.96 -13.07 1.88
C THR A 65 -6.99 -12.49 0.84
N PRO A 66 -6.84 -13.10 -0.35
CA PRO A 66 -6.01 -12.55 -1.41
C PRO A 66 -6.40 -11.12 -1.81
N PRO A 67 -5.43 -10.33 -2.29
CA PRO A 67 -5.69 -8.96 -2.74
C PRO A 67 -6.64 -8.91 -3.95
N GLN A 68 -7.44 -7.86 -3.98
CA GLN A 68 -8.28 -7.49 -5.11
C GLN A 68 -7.59 -6.39 -5.91
N THR A 69 -7.83 -6.38 -7.22
CA THR A 69 -7.53 -5.21 -8.03
C THR A 69 -8.65 -4.19 -7.84
N ILE A 70 -8.32 -3.05 -7.25
CA ILE A 70 -9.28 -2.03 -6.81
C ILE A 70 -9.11 -0.72 -7.60
N TRP A 71 -10.21 0.04 -7.67
CA TRP A 71 -10.25 1.42 -8.14
C TRP A 71 -11.33 2.22 -7.40
N THR A 72 -11.52 3.49 -7.72
CA THR A 72 -12.58 4.34 -7.13
C THR A 72 -13.95 4.16 -7.80
N VAL A 73 -13.96 3.75 -9.07
CA VAL A 73 -15.18 3.51 -9.88
C VAL A 73 -14.95 2.36 -10.85
N ASN A 74 -16.03 1.70 -11.28
CA ASN A 74 -15.98 0.61 -12.25
C ASN A 74 -17.05 0.88 -13.35
N PRO A 75 -16.67 1.09 -14.62
CA PRO A 75 -15.29 1.06 -15.13
C PRO A 75 -14.47 2.30 -14.71
N PRO A 76 -13.14 2.17 -14.56
CA PRO A 76 -12.25 3.30 -14.35
C PRO A 76 -12.32 4.35 -15.46
N LEU A 77 -12.15 5.63 -15.09
CA LEU A 77 -12.08 6.74 -16.05
C LEU A 77 -10.64 6.93 -16.54
N PRO A 78 -10.38 6.89 -17.86
CA PRO A 78 -9.05 7.16 -18.42
C PRO A 78 -8.65 8.63 -18.19
N GLY A 79 -7.34 8.90 -18.23
CA GLY A 79 -6.80 10.25 -18.02
C GLY A 79 -7.06 10.77 -16.61
N THR A 80 -6.94 9.92 -15.59
CA THR A 80 -7.10 10.32 -14.18
C THR A 80 -5.96 9.81 -13.32
N THR A 81 -5.60 10.58 -12.28
CA THR A 81 -4.84 10.08 -11.15
C THR A 81 -5.76 9.90 -9.96
N GLN A 82 -5.47 8.91 -9.11
CA GLN A 82 -6.23 8.64 -7.89
C GLN A 82 -5.28 8.33 -6.74
N GLY A 83 -5.63 8.81 -5.55
CA GLY A 83 -4.99 8.42 -4.31
C GLY A 83 -5.65 7.22 -3.68
N PHE A 84 -4.85 6.35 -3.07
CA PHE A 84 -5.32 5.23 -2.27
C PHE A 84 -4.58 5.20 -0.93
N ALA A 85 -5.25 4.80 0.14
CA ALA A 85 -4.60 4.61 1.43
C ALA A 85 -5.28 3.48 2.21
N VAL A 86 -4.48 2.78 3.00
CA VAL A 86 -4.92 1.81 3.99
C VAL A 86 -4.07 1.99 5.24
N ARG A 87 -4.63 1.68 6.41
CA ARG A 87 -3.89 1.72 7.67
C ARG A 87 -3.74 0.32 8.27
N SER A 88 -2.63 0.12 8.97
CA SER A 88 -2.42 -1.06 9.81
C SER A 88 -3.25 -1.01 11.10
N VAL A 89 -3.24 -2.10 11.85
CA VAL A 89 -3.63 -2.10 13.26
C VAL A 89 -2.71 -1.18 14.06
N SER A 90 -3.21 -0.71 15.20
CA SER A 90 -2.39 -0.01 16.18
C SER A 90 -1.52 -1.02 16.93
N ILE A 91 -0.24 -0.68 17.08
CA ILE A 91 0.79 -1.50 17.69
C ILE A 91 1.25 -0.78 18.96
N PRO A 92 0.99 -1.35 20.15
CA PRO A 92 1.44 -0.74 21.39
C PRO A 92 2.96 -0.86 21.52
N LEU A 93 3.60 0.23 21.91
CA LEU A 93 5.02 0.33 22.16
C LEU A 93 5.28 0.71 23.61
N SER A 94 6.22 -0.01 24.22
CA SER A 94 6.69 0.26 25.57
C SER A 94 7.85 1.25 25.58
N VAL A 95 8.12 1.84 26.74
CA VAL A 95 9.34 2.61 26.97
C VAL A 95 10.55 1.71 26.70
N SER A 96 11.46 2.16 25.84
CA SER A 96 12.61 1.37 25.38
C SER A 96 13.77 2.29 25.01
N LEU A 97 14.96 2.03 25.54
CA LEU A 97 16.18 2.76 25.17
C LEU A 97 16.69 2.36 23.76
N LEU A 98 16.32 1.17 23.29
CA LEU A 98 16.70 0.65 21.98
C LEU A 98 15.63 0.96 20.91
N GLY A 99 14.40 1.21 21.34
CA GLY A 99 13.25 1.38 20.46
C GLY A 99 12.56 0.07 20.10
N ALA A 100 11.76 0.13 19.04
CA ALA A 100 11.17 -1.00 18.35
C ALA A 100 11.55 -0.93 16.87
N ASP A 101 11.83 -2.09 16.29
CA ASP A 101 12.19 -2.24 14.88
C ASP A 101 11.05 -2.91 14.12
N PHE A 102 10.88 -2.50 12.87
CA PHE A 102 9.85 -2.99 11.96
C PHE A 102 10.46 -3.39 10.64
N VAL A 103 9.89 -4.43 10.03
CA VAL A 103 10.19 -4.83 8.65
C VAL A 103 8.90 -4.77 7.85
N PHE A 104 8.96 -4.07 6.72
CA PHE A 104 7.87 -3.99 5.77
C PHE A 104 8.27 -4.72 4.51
N ASN A 105 7.43 -5.64 4.03
CA ASN A 105 7.55 -6.22 2.71
C ASN A 105 6.29 -5.86 1.91
N VAL A 106 6.46 -5.26 0.74
CA VAL A 106 5.35 -4.85 -0.11
C VAL A 106 5.53 -5.45 -1.50
N ALA A 107 4.46 -6.01 -2.07
CA ALA A 107 4.35 -6.26 -3.50
C ALA A 107 3.16 -5.50 -4.06
N VAL A 108 3.35 -4.84 -5.20
CA VAL A 108 2.38 -3.92 -5.82
C VAL A 108 2.28 -4.22 -7.32
N PHE A 109 1.05 -4.30 -7.78
CA PHE A 109 0.70 -4.21 -9.19
C PHE A 109 -0.14 -2.95 -9.39
N ALA A 110 0.21 -2.17 -10.41
CA ALA A 110 -0.60 -1.08 -10.92
C ALA A 110 -0.60 -1.13 -12.45
N ASP A 111 -1.71 -0.77 -13.09
CA ASP A 111 -1.80 -0.83 -14.55
C ASP A 111 -0.83 0.12 -15.26
N ASN A 112 -0.60 1.34 -14.76
CA ASN A 112 0.21 2.30 -15.49
C ASN A 112 1.39 2.82 -14.68
N ALA A 113 1.18 3.76 -13.78
CA ALA A 113 2.23 4.26 -12.91
C ALA A 113 1.70 4.41 -11.51
N HIS A 114 2.59 4.31 -10.54
CA HIS A 114 2.24 4.60 -9.17
C HIS A 114 3.41 5.15 -8.37
N ASN A 115 3.05 5.89 -7.33
CA ASN A 115 3.94 6.26 -6.24
C ASN A 115 3.46 5.54 -4.98
N LEU A 116 4.35 4.87 -4.25
CA LEU A 116 4.10 4.25 -2.95
C LEU A 116 4.78 5.07 -1.85
N GLN A 117 4.11 5.24 -0.71
CA GLN A 117 4.69 5.84 0.50
C GLN A 117 4.14 5.14 1.75
N ILE A 118 5.04 4.79 2.67
CA ILE A 118 4.71 4.23 3.99
C ILE A 118 5.04 5.27 5.05
N GLN A 119 4.07 5.62 5.89
CA GLN A 119 4.19 6.61 6.96
C GLN A 119 3.75 6.00 8.29
N ALA A 120 4.44 6.36 9.38
CA ALA A 120 4.04 5.99 10.72
C ALA A 120 3.29 7.15 11.38
N TYR A 121 2.30 6.85 12.20
CA TYR A 121 1.48 7.82 12.92
C TYR A 121 1.32 7.41 14.37
N ASN A 122 1.23 8.39 15.26
CA ASN A 122 0.84 8.18 16.64
C ASN A 122 -0.64 7.79 16.68
N ALA A 123 -0.98 6.69 17.37
CA ALA A 123 -2.32 6.15 17.43
C ALA A 123 -3.35 7.06 18.14
N VAL A 124 -2.89 7.97 18.99
CA VAL A 124 -3.75 8.89 19.76
C VAL A 124 -3.78 10.27 19.12
N SER A 125 -2.63 10.90 18.89
CA SER A 125 -2.59 12.27 18.34
C SER A 125 -2.85 12.31 16.84
N LEU A 126 -2.71 11.19 16.13
CA LEU A 126 -2.76 11.09 14.67
C LEU A 126 -1.71 11.94 13.96
N GLU A 127 -0.71 12.43 14.70
CA GLU A 127 0.42 13.14 14.12
C GLU A 127 1.42 12.17 13.53
N LEU A 128 2.15 12.64 12.52
CA LEU A 128 3.20 11.85 11.88
C LEU A 128 4.25 11.48 12.93
N PHE A 129 4.52 10.19 13.05
CA PHE A 129 5.55 9.65 13.92
C PHE A 129 6.83 9.42 13.10
N THR A 130 7.92 10.04 13.52
CA THR A 130 9.21 9.91 12.81
C THR A 130 9.78 8.51 13.04
N MET A 131 10.05 7.80 11.95
CA MET A 131 10.71 6.50 11.93
C MET A 131 11.80 6.51 10.89
N SER A 132 12.93 5.84 11.15
CA SER A 132 14.02 5.77 10.18
C SER A 132 13.57 5.09 8.88
N ASN A 133 14.10 5.55 7.76
CA ASN A 133 13.89 5.01 6.40
C ASN A 133 12.43 4.96 5.89
N LEU A 134 11.46 5.44 6.68
CA LEU A 134 10.07 5.60 6.24
C LEU A 134 9.82 7.03 5.73
N ASN A 135 8.59 7.27 5.26
CA ASN A 135 8.15 8.55 4.71
C ASN A 135 8.88 8.95 3.41
N VAL A 136 9.38 7.97 2.65
CA VAL A 136 10.00 8.17 1.34
C VAL A 136 9.02 7.75 0.24
N ILE A 137 8.96 8.53 -0.84
CA ILE A 137 8.16 8.21 -2.03
C ILE A 137 8.97 7.29 -2.93
N LEU A 138 8.41 6.11 -3.21
CA LEU A 138 8.92 5.16 -4.19
C LEU A 138 8.13 5.34 -5.49
N ASN A 139 8.81 5.62 -6.59
CA ASN A 139 8.17 5.91 -7.86
C ASN A 139 8.28 4.71 -8.80
N ASP A 140 7.21 4.45 -9.55
CA ASP A 140 7.15 3.49 -10.63
C ASP A 140 6.41 4.08 -11.83
N GLY A 141 7.15 4.37 -12.90
CA GLY A 141 6.63 5.05 -14.08
C GLY A 141 6.37 6.54 -13.88
N SER A 142 5.77 7.16 -14.89
CA SER A 142 5.45 8.58 -14.91
C SER A 142 3.98 8.78 -14.56
N LEU A 143 3.63 9.65 -13.60
CA LEU A 143 2.24 9.99 -13.34
C LEU A 143 1.62 10.94 -14.38
N ALA A 144 2.37 11.33 -15.43
CA ALA A 144 1.83 12.13 -16.53
C ALA A 144 0.81 11.31 -17.34
N LEU A 145 -0.39 11.85 -17.54
CA LEU A 145 -1.53 11.11 -18.09
C LEU A 145 -1.37 10.78 -19.59
N ASP A 146 -0.49 11.48 -20.31
CA ASP A 146 -0.16 11.26 -21.71
C ASP A 146 0.98 10.23 -21.91
N SER A 147 1.43 9.57 -20.84
CA SER A 147 2.57 8.64 -20.88
C SER A 147 2.34 7.44 -21.81
N SER A 148 1.09 7.00 -22.03
CA SER A 148 0.76 5.94 -23.00
C SER A 148 1.14 6.29 -24.45
N PHE A 149 1.24 7.58 -24.77
CA PHE A 149 1.64 8.09 -26.07
C PHE A 149 3.14 8.37 -26.16
N THR A 150 3.83 8.37 -25.02
CA THR A 150 5.24 8.77 -24.90
C THR A 150 6.05 7.66 -24.25
N THR A 151 6.21 7.69 -22.93
CA THR A 151 7.15 6.88 -22.16
C THR A 151 6.71 5.43 -21.95
N ASP A 152 5.40 5.14 -21.97
CA ASP A 152 4.81 3.80 -21.86
C ASP A 152 4.11 3.38 -23.16
N SER A 153 4.64 3.84 -24.30
CA SER A 153 4.06 3.60 -25.64
C SER A 153 4.54 2.29 -26.28
N THR A 154 5.60 1.68 -25.75
CA THR A 154 6.24 0.48 -26.29
C THR A 154 6.59 -0.52 -25.20
N LYS A 155 6.65 -1.81 -25.57
CA LYS A 155 6.94 -2.90 -24.63
C LYS A 155 8.38 -2.83 -24.10
N PRO A 156 8.65 -3.29 -22.86
CA PRO A 156 7.66 -3.80 -21.90
C PRO A 156 6.85 -2.66 -21.27
N TYR A 157 5.53 -2.82 -21.24
CA TYR A 157 4.64 -1.84 -20.61
C TYR A 157 4.71 -1.95 -19.09
N ASN A 158 4.35 -0.89 -18.38
CA ASN A 158 4.38 -0.89 -16.91
C ASN A 158 3.43 -1.94 -16.30
N TRP A 159 2.21 -2.12 -16.83
CA TRP A 159 1.28 -3.18 -16.37
C TRP A 159 1.84 -4.60 -16.49
N GLN A 160 2.93 -4.82 -17.22
CA GLN A 160 3.53 -6.15 -17.32
C GLN A 160 4.38 -6.50 -16.10
N GLN A 161 4.49 -5.61 -15.13
CA GLN A 161 5.45 -5.73 -14.05
C GLN A 161 4.78 -5.64 -12.68
N VAL A 162 5.36 -6.36 -11.72
CA VAL A 162 5.02 -6.28 -10.30
C VAL A 162 6.22 -5.66 -9.61
N ARG A 163 5.98 -4.62 -8.80
CA ARG A 163 7.01 -4.03 -7.95
C ARG A 163 7.04 -4.71 -6.61
N TYR A 164 8.23 -4.87 -6.06
CA TYR A 164 8.42 -5.34 -4.70
C TYR A 164 9.37 -4.40 -3.97
N TYR A 165 9.17 -4.28 -2.66
CA TYR A 165 9.95 -3.42 -1.80
C TYR A 165 10.09 -4.07 -0.43
N THR A 166 11.26 -3.95 0.17
CA THR A 166 11.48 -4.35 1.57
C THR A 166 12.30 -3.28 2.25
N ILE A 167 11.85 -2.85 3.44
CA ILE A 167 12.56 -1.85 4.23
C ILE A 167 12.43 -2.15 5.71
N THR A 168 13.45 -1.74 6.46
CA THR A 168 13.43 -1.73 7.92
C THR A 168 13.25 -0.30 8.42
N GLY A 169 12.36 -0.12 9.39
CA GLY A 169 12.19 1.16 10.11
C GLY A 169 12.39 0.97 11.60
N SER A 170 12.99 1.96 12.25
CA SER A 170 13.20 1.96 13.70
C SER A 170 12.63 3.22 14.33
N THR A 171 11.97 3.06 15.47
CA THR A 171 11.46 4.19 16.26
C THR A 171 12.57 5.00 16.92
N GLY A 172 13.77 4.42 17.07
CA GLY A 172 14.75 4.89 18.05
C GLY A 172 14.21 4.82 19.48
N ALA A 173 14.91 5.44 20.43
CA ALA A 173 14.53 5.42 21.84
C ALA A 173 13.12 5.98 22.07
N ILE A 174 12.31 5.23 22.82
CA ILE A 174 10.93 5.56 23.18
C ILE A 174 10.92 5.98 24.65
N ALA A 175 10.70 7.27 24.91
CA ALA A 175 10.71 7.84 26.26
C ALA A 175 9.39 7.61 27.03
N VAL A 176 8.28 7.44 26.32
CA VAL A 176 6.93 7.26 26.88
C VAL A 176 6.21 6.20 26.07
N ALA A 177 5.46 5.30 26.74
CA ALA A 177 4.65 4.31 26.04
C ALA A 177 3.63 4.98 25.10
N LEU A 178 3.51 4.48 23.88
CA LEU A 178 2.58 4.99 22.88
C LEU A 178 2.08 3.88 21.96
N GLY A 179 1.01 4.13 21.20
CA GLY A 179 0.64 3.30 20.07
C GLY A 179 1.13 3.91 18.77
N VAL A 180 1.62 3.09 17.83
CA VAL A 180 1.88 3.50 16.45
C VAL A 180 1.04 2.71 15.48
N PHE A 181 0.70 3.28 14.34
CA PHE A 181 0.18 2.54 13.19
C PHE A 181 0.81 3.07 11.91
N PHE A 182 0.72 2.29 10.85
CA PHE A 182 1.30 2.61 9.56
C PHE A 182 0.21 2.88 8.53
N VAL A 183 0.40 3.92 7.73
CA VAL A 183 -0.42 4.19 6.54
C VAL A 183 0.40 3.82 5.32
N ILE A 184 -0.11 2.88 4.54
CA ILE A 184 0.41 2.50 3.23
C ILE A 184 -0.45 3.24 2.22
N SER A 185 0.18 4.12 1.44
CA SER A 185 -0.52 5.01 0.53
C SER A 185 0.07 5.00 -0.86
N PHE A 186 -0.81 5.21 -1.83
CA PHE A 186 -0.49 5.20 -3.24
C PHE A 186 -1.05 6.43 -3.94
N GLU A 187 -0.36 6.88 -4.97
CA GLU A 187 -0.94 7.69 -6.03
C GLU A 187 -0.78 6.92 -7.32
N VAL A 188 -1.86 6.68 -8.05
CA VAL A 188 -1.87 5.77 -9.21
C VAL A 188 -2.44 6.52 -10.41
N ALA A 189 -1.75 6.42 -11.55
CA ALA A 189 -2.24 6.95 -12.82
C ALA A 189 -3.06 5.90 -13.57
N ASN A 190 -4.13 6.36 -14.20
CA ASN A 190 -4.80 5.72 -15.32
C ASN A 190 -4.60 6.64 -16.52
N TYR A 191 -3.66 6.29 -17.41
CA TYR A 191 -3.31 7.12 -18.55
C TYR A 191 -4.52 7.35 -19.47
N ASP A 192 -4.47 8.46 -20.20
CA ASP A 192 -5.31 8.59 -21.39
C ASP A 192 -4.82 7.62 -22.47
N THR A 193 -5.68 7.13 -23.34
CA THR A 193 -5.28 6.27 -24.46
C THR A 193 -6.23 6.43 -25.63
N ASN A 194 -5.67 6.41 -26.84
CA ASN A 194 -6.46 6.26 -28.08
C ASN A 194 -6.66 4.77 -28.46
N LYS A 195 -6.10 3.84 -27.68
CA LYS A 195 -6.13 2.39 -27.92
C LYS A 195 -7.11 1.72 -26.97
N GLY A 196 -8.41 1.81 -27.27
CA GLY A 196 -9.46 1.05 -26.57
C GLY A 196 -9.68 1.47 -25.11
N LEU A 197 -10.29 0.57 -24.33
CA LEU A 197 -10.65 0.83 -22.92
C LEU A 197 -9.38 0.72 -22.05
N ASN A 198 -8.96 1.82 -21.42
CA ASN A 198 -7.89 1.78 -20.41
C ASN A 198 -8.48 1.42 -19.05
N THR A 199 -8.18 0.22 -18.61
CA THR A 199 -8.72 -0.31 -17.36
C THR A 199 -7.73 0.03 -16.26
N ALA A 200 -8.05 0.95 -15.35
CA ALA A 200 -7.16 1.19 -14.21
C ALA A 200 -7.24 0.06 -13.19
N GLY A 201 -6.17 -0.12 -12.40
CA GLY A 201 -6.19 -1.02 -11.27
C GLY A 201 -5.00 -0.84 -10.35
N LEU A 202 -5.23 -1.01 -9.05
CA LEU A 202 -4.20 -1.15 -8.03
C LEU A 202 -4.43 -2.46 -7.27
N SER A 203 -3.39 -3.26 -7.09
CA SER A 203 -3.43 -4.45 -6.23
C SER A 203 -2.15 -4.50 -5.43
N PHE A 204 -2.24 -4.75 -4.12
CA PHE A 204 -1.03 -4.84 -3.28
C PHE A 204 -1.20 -5.81 -2.12
N VAL A 205 -0.08 -6.29 -1.62
CA VAL A 205 0.07 -6.96 -0.33
C VAL A 205 1.21 -6.29 0.43
N THR A 206 1.00 -6.03 1.73
CA THR A 206 2.00 -5.51 2.64
C THR A 206 2.05 -6.36 3.89
N ASP A 207 3.21 -6.95 4.16
CA ASP A 207 3.50 -7.64 5.40
C ASP A 207 4.27 -6.72 6.34
N ILE A 208 3.84 -6.68 7.59
CA ILE A 208 4.46 -5.94 8.68
C ILE A 208 4.92 -6.95 9.71
N TYR A 209 6.20 -6.91 10.03
CA TYR A 209 6.81 -7.64 11.13
C TYR A 209 7.44 -6.64 12.09
N GLY A 210 7.62 -7.04 13.34
CA GLY A 210 8.36 -6.22 14.29
C GLY A 210 9.28 -7.04 15.19
N ALA A 211 10.24 -6.37 15.78
CA ALA A 211 11.13 -6.89 16.79
C ALA A 211 11.16 -5.92 17.97
N ASP A 212 11.47 -6.46 19.15
CA ASP A 212 11.63 -5.68 20.37
C ASP A 212 10.32 -4.97 20.79
N ILE A 213 9.19 -5.57 20.43
CA ILE A 213 7.82 -5.15 20.79
C ILE A 213 7.32 -6.07 21.91
N VAL A 214 6.84 -5.47 23.01
CA VAL A 214 6.10 -6.21 24.03
C VAL A 214 4.66 -6.36 23.53
N VAL A 215 4.31 -7.55 23.06
CA VAL A 215 2.91 -7.89 22.77
C VAL A 215 2.22 -8.10 24.11
N GLY A 216 1.31 -7.19 24.46
CA GLY A 216 0.42 -7.32 25.62
C GLY A 216 -0.78 -8.22 25.32
#